data_AF-A0A932I4N6-F1
#
_entry.id   AF-A0A932I4N6-F1
#
_cell.length_a   1.000
_cell.length_b   1.000
_cell.length_c   1.000
_cell.angle_alpha   90.00
_cell.angle_beta   90.00
_cell.angle_gamma   90.00
#
_symmetry.space_group_name_H-M   'P 1'
#
loop_
_entity.id
_entity.type
_entity.pdbx_description
1 polymer ?
#
loop_
_entity_poly.entity_id
_entity_poly.type
_entity_poly.pdbx_seq_one_letter_code
_entity_poly.pdbx_strand_id
1 'polypeptide(L)'
;MKSILFLFLLFPAIPAVTQYCNEAMLLQKKGNWKKGLPGSRGGTAAEVQNEKKILDAIHNMIQSGYSPMGLEAGYQEAFLAIDPAAPANGYYYSIIPLNYYCDGDKLKTAHESSAWFQVAANYFDAEIYSTPELSQLSSGTGYHYIRDIPSEKDGIFVFPETDVSLGFGLKGSSHQWLVTYDKKLPFAFVTRKEFLETRKKILVNSQMQEAAGIKDLLSKKEMEKKFKEAEYKSDPEKLTHYLRMDFEVVKERYQTQLSGLERNYGTAFAKINAALQKPAAELNQPSIVKTDPHDPLSYLFTDDADPFGEVLIKPNPGYFNKKLPRSYPQFFFITLTGNQKEPVAAKFTADIQQALLFPTLKIMLGKAPGNPAVQTMNSAKSLIP
;
A
#
# COMPACT_ATOMS: atom_id res chain seq x y z
N MET A 1 -0.55 8.31 86.88
CA MET A 1 0.52 7.75 86.04
C MET A 1 -0.14 6.98 84.89
N LYS A 2 0.07 7.42 83.65
CA LYS A 2 -0.53 6.84 82.43
C LYS A 2 0.49 5.87 81.80
N SER A 3 0.19 4.57 81.79
CA SER A 3 1.00 3.57 81.09
C SER A 3 0.44 3.37 79.69
N ILE A 4 1.23 3.77 78.68
CA ILE A 4 0.94 3.54 77.26
C ILE A 4 1.54 2.17 76.90
N LEU A 5 0.67 1.21 76.57
CA LEU A 5 1.05 -0.13 76.11
C LEU A 5 1.32 -0.06 74.60
N PHE A 6 2.61 -0.14 74.21
CA PHE A 6 3.05 -0.18 72.81
C PHE A 6 3.02 -1.64 72.33
N LEU A 7 2.03 -2.00 71.51
CA LEU A 7 1.92 -3.33 70.89
C LEU A 7 2.76 -3.36 69.60
N PHE A 8 3.95 -3.96 69.66
CA PHE A 8 4.79 -4.21 68.48
C PHE A 8 4.20 -5.36 67.65
N LEU A 9 3.50 -5.02 66.55
CA LEU A 9 3.09 -5.98 65.52
C LEU A 9 4.31 -6.35 64.67
N LEU A 10 4.91 -7.50 64.99
CA LEU A 10 5.87 -8.21 64.12
C LEU A 10 5.13 -8.74 62.89
N PHE A 11 5.07 -7.95 61.82
CA PHE A 11 4.71 -8.48 60.50
C PHE A 11 5.86 -9.36 59.98
N PRO A 12 5.62 -10.62 59.61
CA PRO A 12 6.64 -11.45 58.98
C PRO A 12 7.05 -10.79 57.66
N ALA A 13 8.34 -10.52 57.50
CA ALA A 13 8.90 -10.08 56.23
C ALA A 13 8.70 -11.20 55.20
N ILE A 14 7.69 -11.06 54.35
CA ILE A 14 7.53 -11.93 53.19
C ILE A 14 8.75 -11.65 52.30
N PRO A 15 9.62 -12.64 52.01
CA PRO A 15 10.74 -12.43 51.12
C PRO A 15 10.19 -11.93 49.78
N ALA A 16 10.70 -10.79 49.31
CA ALA A 16 10.38 -10.28 47.99
C ALA A 16 10.81 -11.34 46.97
N VAL A 17 9.85 -12.14 46.49
CA VAL A 17 10.08 -13.03 45.37
C VAL A 17 10.37 -12.13 44.19
N THR A 18 11.63 -12.06 43.78
CA THR A 18 12.02 -11.50 42.49
C THR A 18 11.24 -12.29 41.44
N GLN A 19 10.20 -11.69 40.88
CA GLN A 19 9.39 -12.31 39.84
C GLN A 19 10.30 -12.55 38.64
N TYR A 20 10.76 -13.80 38.47
CA TYR A 20 11.55 -14.21 37.32
C TYR A 20 10.79 -13.91 36.04
N CYS A 21 11.29 -12.99 35.24
CA CYS A 21 10.70 -12.67 33.96
C CYS A 21 10.93 -13.86 33.01
N ASN A 22 9.86 -14.54 32.60
CA ASN A 22 9.90 -15.64 31.63
C ASN A 22 8.77 -15.49 30.60
N GLU A 23 8.89 -16.20 29.47
CA GLU A 23 7.97 -16.08 28.32
C GLU A 23 6.50 -16.37 28.68
N ALA A 24 6.24 -17.37 29.52
CA ALA A 24 4.89 -17.70 29.97
C ALA A 24 4.26 -16.55 30.78
N MET A 25 5.05 -15.87 31.62
CA MET A 25 4.60 -14.68 32.35
C MET A 25 4.35 -13.49 31.42
N LEU A 26 5.16 -13.31 30.37
CA LEU A 26 4.95 -12.24 29.39
C LEU A 26 3.58 -12.38 28.73
N LEU A 27 3.21 -13.58 28.26
CA LEU A 27 1.90 -13.84 27.64
C LEU A 27 0.70 -13.54 28.55
N GLN A 28 0.87 -13.65 29.87
CA GLN A 28 -0.18 -13.36 30.85
C GLN A 28 -0.14 -11.93 31.37
N LYS A 29 0.92 -11.17 31.07
CA LYS A 29 1.06 -9.80 31.53
C LYS A 29 0.03 -8.93 30.83
N LYS A 30 -0.91 -8.37 31.59
CA LYS A 30 -1.84 -7.37 31.06
C LYS A 30 -1.04 -6.21 30.45
N GLY A 31 -1.33 -5.94 29.19
CA GLY A 31 -0.77 -4.85 28.41
C GLY A 31 -1.49 -3.53 28.65
N ASN A 32 -0.96 -2.47 28.02
CA ASN A 32 -1.53 -1.13 28.10
C ASN A 32 -1.80 -0.57 26.70
N TRP A 33 -2.81 0.28 26.61
CA TRP A 33 -3.03 1.14 25.44
C TRP A 33 -2.19 2.40 25.58
N LYS A 34 -1.52 2.81 24.50
CA LYS A 34 -0.74 4.04 24.49
C LYS A 34 -0.98 4.82 23.21
N LYS A 35 -1.41 6.06 23.34
CA LYS A 35 -1.56 6.95 22.19
C LYS A 35 -0.17 7.37 21.71
N GLY A 36 0.12 7.08 20.45
CA GLY A 36 1.29 7.54 19.72
C GLY A 36 1.19 9.01 19.34
N LEU A 37 2.23 9.51 18.67
CA LEU A 37 2.22 10.86 18.13
C LEU A 37 1.16 10.97 17.02
N PRO A 38 0.41 12.08 16.96
CA PRO A 38 -0.51 12.31 15.85
C PRO A 38 0.30 12.41 14.55
N GLY A 39 -0.19 11.79 13.48
CA GLY A 39 0.38 11.91 12.14
C GLY A 39 0.16 13.30 11.53
N SER A 40 0.52 13.42 10.25
CA SER A 40 0.36 14.66 9.47
C SER A 40 -1.06 15.23 9.52
N ARG A 41 -1.19 16.53 9.24
CA ARG A 41 -2.46 17.26 9.16
C ARG A 41 -2.71 17.69 7.71
N GLY A 42 -3.42 16.88 6.93
CA GLY A 42 -4.11 17.38 5.74
C GLY A 42 -5.50 17.90 6.09
N GLY A 43 -6.10 18.70 5.20
CA GLY A 43 -7.49 19.16 5.37
C GLY A 43 -7.65 20.49 6.12
N THR A 44 -8.88 21.00 6.11
CA THR A 44 -9.31 22.10 6.98
C THR A 44 -9.49 21.61 8.43
N ALA A 45 -9.46 22.52 9.40
CA ALA A 45 -9.66 22.17 10.81
C ALA A 45 -11.00 21.44 11.07
N ALA A 46 -12.05 21.82 10.35
CA ALA A 46 -13.37 21.18 10.46
C ALA A 46 -13.38 19.76 9.87
N GLU A 47 -12.66 19.52 8.76
CA GLU A 47 -12.51 18.19 8.19
C GLU A 47 -11.73 17.29 9.14
N VAL A 48 -10.57 17.73 9.62
CA VAL A 48 -9.75 16.96 10.58
C VAL A 48 -10.53 16.64 11.86
N GLN A 49 -11.34 17.56 12.36
CA GLN A 49 -12.18 17.31 13.53
C GLN A 49 -13.22 16.21 13.26
N ASN A 50 -13.77 16.15 12.05
CA ASN A 50 -14.73 15.11 11.67
C ASN A 50 -14.03 13.75 11.48
N GLU A 51 -12.90 13.73 10.80
CA GLU A 51 -12.05 12.55 10.60
C GLU A 51 -11.64 11.96 11.95
N LYS A 52 -11.21 12.82 12.90
CA LYS A 52 -10.88 12.40 14.26
C LYS A 52 -12.02 11.69 14.98
N LYS A 53 -13.25 12.19 14.88
CA LYS A 53 -14.41 11.54 15.51
C LYS A 53 -14.69 10.15 14.92
N ILE A 54 -14.41 9.93 13.63
CA ILE A 54 -14.51 8.61 13.00
C ILE A 54 -13.41 7.69 13.55
N LEU A 55 -12.17 8.18 13.62
CA LEU A 55 -11.05 7.39 14.17
C LEU A 55 -11.24 7.08 15.67
N ASP A 56 -11.77 8.01 16.45
CA ASP A 56 -12.14 7.78 17.86
C ASP A 56 -13.21 6.67 17.97
N ALA A 57 -14.20 6.64 17.07
CA ALA A 57 -15.21 5.58 17.04
C ALA A 57 -14.61 4.21 16.69
N ILE A 58 -13.66 4.16 15.75
CA ILE A 58 -12.91 2.94 15.41
C ILE A 58 -12.06 2.48 16.61
N HIS A 59 -11.34 3.40 17.26
CA HIS A 59 -10.56 3.08 18.44
C HIS A 59 -11.42 2.49 19.55
N ASN A 60 -12.53 3.12 19.88
CA ASN A 60 -13.45 2.64 20.91
C ASN A 60 -14.04 1.26 20.57
N MET A 61 -14.40 1.04 19.31
CA MET A 61 -14.86 -0.26 18.81
C MET A 61 -13.80 -1.35 19.08
N ILE A 62 -12.56 -1.14 18.65
CA ILE A 62 -11.48 -2.11 18.85
C ILE A 62 -11.16 -2.29 20.34
N GLN A 63 -11.00 -1.19 21.09
CA GLN A 63 -10.68 -1.23 22.51
C GLN A 63 -11.74 -1.96 23.33
N SER A 64 -13.02 -1.91 22.94
CA SER A 64 -14.10 -2.66 23.60
C SER A 64 -14.02 -4.17 23.38
N GLY A 65 -13.46 -4.60 22.24
CA GLY A 65 -13.33 -6.01 21.87
C GLY A 65 -11.95 -6.62 22.13
N TYR A 66 -10.93 -5.80 22.39
CA TYR A 66 -9.55 -6.22 22.52
C TYR A 66 -8.89 -5.68 23.81
N SER A 67 -8.35 -6.59 24.61
CA SER A 67 -7.53 -6.30 25.78
C SER A 67 -6.09 -6.74 25.53
N PRO A 68 -5.11 -5.81 25.46
CA PRO A 68 -3.72 -6.16 25.22
C PRO A 68 -3.14 -7.12 26.25
N MET A 69 -2.44 -8.15 25.78
CA MET A 69 -1.76 -9.16 26.61
C MET A 69 -0.34 -9.38 26.08
N GLY A 70 0.66 -9.27 26.96
CA GLY A 70 2.08 -9.43 26.63
C GLY A 70 2.71 -8.31 25.82
N LEU A 71 2.02 -7.17 25.67
CA LEU A 71 2.46 -6.08 24.82
C LEU A 71 1.91 -4.70 25.26
N GLU A 72 2.55 -3.64 24.80
CA GLU A 72 2.00 -2.28 24.76
C GLU A 72 1.34 -2.04 23.39
N ALA A 73 0.03 -1.80 23.35
CA ALA A 73 -0.70 -1.49 22.13
C ALA A 73 -0.58 0.01 21.84
N GLY A 74 0.47 0.37 21.11
CA GLY A 74 0.67 1.73 20.61
C GLY A 74 -0.33 2.00 19.49
N TYR A 75 -1.21 2.98 19.63
CA TYR A 75 -2.16 3.34 18.58
C TYR A 75 -1.95 4.75 18.08
N GLN A 76 -2.23 5.00 16.80
CA GLN A 76 -2.05 6.31 16.19
C GLN A 76 -3.17 6.64 15.22
N GLU A 77 -3.34 7.93 15.00
CA GLU A 77 -4.27 8.56 14.07
C GLU A 77 -3.45 9.35 13.06
N ALA A 78 -3.74 9.20 11.78
CA ALA A 78 -3.07 9.95 10.72
C ALA A 78 -4.09 10.51 9.72
N PHE A 79 -3.85 11.75 9.29
CA PHE A 79 -4.65 12.46 8.31
C PHE A 79 -3.77 12.75 7.09
N LEU A 80 -4.08 12.14 5.96
CA LEU A 80 -3.24 12.24 4.77
C LEU A 80 -3.33 13.64 4.16
N ALA A 81 -2.30 14.02 3.40
CA ALA A 81 -2.33 15.24 2.61
C ALA A 81 -3.54 15.23 1.66
N ILE A 82 -4.10 16.41 1.39
CA ILE A 82 -5.23 16.54 0.46
C ILE A 82 -4.72 16.21 -0.94
N ASP A 83 -5.26 15.16 -1.52
CA ASP A 83 -5.17 14.88 -2.95
C ASP A 83 -6.38 15.53 -3.67
N PRO A 84 -6.15 16.54 -4.54
CA PRO A 84 -7.22 17.15 -5.32
C PRO A 84 -7.93 16.17 -6.27
N ALA A 85 -7.26 15.10 -6.72
CA ALA A 85 -7.84 14.06 -7.56
C ALA A 85 -8.73 13.09 -6.75
N ALA A 86 -8.42 12.89 -5.47
CA ALA A 86 -9.21 12.05 -4.59
C ALA A 86 -10.60 12.68 -4.32
N PRO A 87 -11.69 11.89 -4.38
CA PRO A 87 -13.06 12.36 -4.11
C PRO A 87 -13.34 12.58 -2.61
N ALA A 88 -12.46 12.12 -1.73
CA ALA A 88 -12.56 12.25 -0.29
C ALA A 88 -11.16 12.29 0.33
N ASN A 89 -11.04 12.77 1.56
CA ASN A 89 -9.77 12.80 2.30
C ASN A 89 -9.46 11.40 2.83
N GLY A 90 -8.22 10.96 2.67
CA GLY A 90 -7.71 9.71 3.24
C GLY A 90 -7.20 9.92 4.66
N TYR A 91 -7.54 9.00 5.57
CA TYR A 91 -7.09 9.03 6.96
C TYR A 91 -7.17 7.62 7.56
N TYR A 92 -6.41 7.35 8.61
CA TYR A 92 -6.37 5.99 9.17
C TYR A 92 -6.09 5.94 10.67
N TYR A 93 -6.57 4.85 11.26
CA TYR A 93 -6.24 4.38 12.60
C TYR A 93 -5.30 3.18 12.47
N SER A 94 -4.24 3.11 13.27
CA SER A 94 -3.39 1.92 13.31
C SER A 94 -2.94 1.54 14.72
N ILE A 95 -2.58 0.27 14.89
CA ILE A 95 -2.01 -0.29 16.12
C ILE A 95 -0.68 -0.96 15.81
N ILE A 96 0.33 -0.61 16.60
CA ILE A 96 1.66 -1.22 16.65
C ILE A 96 1.75 -1.96 18.01
N PRO A 97 1.69 -3.29 18.03
CA PRO A 97 1.82 -4.06 19.26
C PRO A 97 3.30 -4.22 19.64
N LEU A 98 3.76 -3.46 20.63
CA LEU A 98 5.15 -3.51 21.09
C LEU A 98 5.30 -4.54 22.22
N ASN A 99 5.93 -5.67 21.89
CA ASN A 99 6.00 -6.82 22.79
C ASN A 99 6.80 -6.51 24.05
N TYR A 100 6.37 -7.07 25.18
CA TYR A 100 7.21 -7.08 26.36
C TYR A 100 8.29 -8.16 26.23
N TYR A 101 9.47 -7.90 26.77
CA TYR A 101 10.56 -8.86 26.84
C TYR A 101 11.34 -8.74 28.16
N CYS A 102 12.09 -9.78 28.48
CA CYS A 102 12.92 -9.85 29.68
C CYS A 102 14.36 -9.46 29.35
N ASP A 103 14.90 -8.46 30.04
CA ASP A 103 16.32 -8.11 30.05
C ASP A 103 16.87 -8.38 31.45
N GLY A 104 17.36 -9.61 31.66
CA GLY A 104 17.55 -10.17 33.00
C GLY A 104 16.22 -10.21 33.77
N ASP A 105 16.22 -9.68 34.99
CA ASP A 105 15.02 -9.61 35.84
C ASP A 105 14.13 -8.38 35.53
N LYS A 106 14.48 -7.58 34.51
CA LYS A 106 13.74 -6.36 34.16
C LYS A 106 12.82 -6.60 32.98
N LEU A 107 11.55 -6.26 33.17
CA LEU A 107 10.58 -6.18 32.08
C LEU A 107 10.86 -4.91 31.25
N LYS A 108 10.99 -5.07 29.94
CA LYS A 108 11.12 -3.99 28.97
C LYS A 108 10.09 -4.12 27.86
N THR A 109 9.89 -3.04 27.12
CA THR A 109 9.04 -3.01 25.91
C THR A 109 9.94 -2.93 24.68
N ALA A 110 9.66 -3.74 23.67
CA ALA A 110 10.32 -3.68 22.38
C ALA A 110 10.09 -2.33 21.68
N HIS A 111 10.98 -1.98 20.76
CA HIS A 111 10.84 -0.79 19.91
C HIS A 111 10.29 -1.11 18.51
N GLU A 112 10.20 -2.40 18.18
CA GLU A 112 9.73 -2.92 16.90
C GLU A 112 8.68 -4.01 17.15
N SER A 113 7.92 -4.32 16.12
CA SER A 113 6.89 -5.35 16.15
C SER A 113 6.88 -6.15 14.86
N SER A 114 6.58 -7.44 14.97
CA SER A 114 6.32 -8.33 13.84
C SER A 114 4.84 -8.39 13.46
N ALA A 115 4.00 -7.52 14.05
CA ALA A 115 2.60 -7.38 13.71
C ALA A 115 2.19 -5.92 13.55
N TRP A 116 1.12 -5.70 12.79
CA TRP A 116 0.58 -4.39 12.48
C TRP A 116 -0.91 -4.50 12.16
N PHE A 117 -1.69 -3.53 12.62
CA PHE A 117 -3.10 -3.43 12.26
C PHE A 117 -3.44 -2.01 11.82
N GLN A 118 -4.27 -1.87 10.79
CA GLN A 118 -4.74 -0.59 10.29
C GLN A 118 -6.17 -0.65 9.77
N VAL A 119 -6.92 0.42 10.02
CA VAL A 119 -8.20 0.73 9.38
C VAL A 119 -8.06 2.09 8.69
N ALA A 120 -8.09 2.10 7.37
CA ALA A 120 -7.97 3.29 6.54
C ALA A 120 -9.31 3.66 5.91
N ALA A 121 -9.75 4.90 6.08
CA ALA A 121 -10.92 5.46 5.43
C ALA A 121 -10.50 6.17 4.15
N ASN A 122 -11.24 5.94 3.06
CA ASN A 122 -10.99 6.56 1.74
C ASN A 122 -9.55 6.43 1.23
N TYR A 123 -8.77 5.49 1.74
CA TYR A 123 -7.39 5.28 1.34
C TYR A 123 -7.20 3.80 1.09
N PHE A 124 -6.53 3.50 -0.03
CA PHE A 124 -6.26 2.17 -0.50
C PHE A 124 -4.85 2.19 -1.11
N ASP A 125 -4.01 1.23 -0.71
CA ASP A 125 -2.58 1.25 -0.97
C ASP A 125 -2.23 1.21 -2.47
N ALA A 126 -3.14 0.70 -3.31
CA ALA A 126 -3.00 0.71 -4.76
C ALA A 126 -3.27 2.09 -5.41
N GLU A 127 -3.21 3.20 -4.67
CA GLU A 127 -3.32 4.58 -5.19
C GLU A 127 -4.48 4.81 -6.18
N ILE A 128 -5.67 4.28 -5.87
CA ILE A 128 -6.82 4.20 -6.80
C ILE A 128 -7.35 5.53 -7.35
N TYR A 129 -6.84 6.67 -6.87
CA TYR A 129 -7.24 8.00 -7.31
C TYR A 129 -6.30 8.62 -8.34
N SER A 130 -5.08 8.10 -8.43
CA SER A 130 -4.09 8.57 -9.37
C SER A 130 -4.54 8.22 -10.79
N THR A 131 -4.65 9.23 -11.65
CA THR A 131 -4.84 9.02 -13.07
C THR A 131 -3.50 8.69 -13.71
N PRO A 132 -3.42 7.71 -14.61
CA PRO A 132 -2.18 7.45 -15.34
C PRO A 132 -1.75 8.69 -16.12
N GLU A 133 -0.72 9.39 -15.66
CA GLU A 133 -0.14 10.49 -16.42
C GLU A 133 0.65 9.91 -17.58
N LEU A 134 0.03 9.86 -18.76
CA LEU A 134 0.65 9.38 -20.01
C LEU A 134 2.00 10.04 -20.34
N SER A 135 2.28 11.23 -19.79
CA SER A 135 3.54 11.97 -19.89
C SER A 135 4.65 11.46 -18.98
N GLN A 136 4.33 10.75 -17.89
CA GLN A 136 5.29 10.18 -16.94
C GLN A 136 5.48 8.66 -17.10
N LEU A 137 4.64 8.00 -17.91
CA LEU A 137 4.67 6.56 -18.17
C LEU A 137 5.76 6.13 -19.14
N SER A 138 7.01 6.55 -18.94
CA SER A 138 8.14 5.99 -19.70
C SER A 138 8.34 4.49 -19.39
N SER A 139 7.71 3.97 -18.33
CA SER A 139 7.67 2.55 -17.97
C SER A 139 6.36 2.17 -17.25
N GLY A 140 6.00 0.88 -17.28
CA GLY A 140 4.86 0.32 -16.54
C GLY A 140 3.61 -0.05 -17.36
N THR A 141 2.58 -0.50 -16.65
CA THR A 141 1.28 -0.95 -17.20
C THR A 141 0.36 0.21 -17.58
N GLY A 142 0.62 1.41 -17.04
CA GLY A 142 -0.25 2.57 -17.18
C GLY A 142 -1.52 2.49 -16.35
N TYR A 143 -1.58 1.60 -15.36
CA TYR A 143 -2.67 1.48 -14.42
C TYR A 143 -2.12 1.09 -13.04
N HIS A 144 -2.90 1.35 -12.00
CA HIS A 144 -2.64 0.77 -10.70
C HIS A 144 -3.03 -0.70 -10.69
N TYR A 145 -2.51 -1.45 -9.73
CA TYR A 145 -2.81 -2.87 -9.62
C TYR A 145 -2.99 -3.32 -8.17
N ILE A 146 -3.72 -4.41 -8.02
CA ILE A 146 -3.76 -5.24 -6.82
C ILE A 146 -3.19 -6.60 -7.16
N ARG A 147 -2.73 -7.34 -6.14
CA ARG A 147 -2.23 -8.71 -6.33
C ARG A 147 -3.37 -9.70 -6.54
N ASP A 148 -4.43 -9.54 -5.77
CA ASP A 148 -5.50 -10.52 -5.72
C ASP A 148 -6.88 -9.89 -5.93
N ILE A 149 -7.78 -10.64 -6.56
CA ILE A 149 -9.19 -10.26 -6.69
C ILE A 149 -9.90 -10.56 -5.36
N PRO A 150 -10.53 -9.56 -4.70
CA PRO A 150 -11.27 -9.82 -3.49
C PRO A 150 -12.59 -10.54 -3.77
N SER A 151 -13.00 -11.42 -2.85
CA SER A 151 -14.28 -12.12 -2.87
C SER A 151 -15.28 -11.48 -1.91
N GLU A 152 -16.55 -11.35 -2.32
CA GLU A 152 -17.60 -10.86 -1.41
C GLU A 152 -18.04 -11.97 -0.45
N LYS A 153 -17.99 -11.69 0.86
CA LYS A 153 -18.47 -12.57 1.94
C LYS A 153 -19.20 -11.72 2.96
N ASP A 154 -20.44 -12.07 3.31
CA ASP A 154 -21.26 -11.37 4.31
C ASP A 154 -21.35 -9.85 4.11
N GLY A 155 -21.35 -9.40 2.84
CA GLY A 155 -21.45 -7.99 2.47
C GLY A 155 -20.18 -7.17 2.71
N ILE A 156 -19.02 -7.83 2.88
CA ILE A 156 -17.68 -7.24 2.82
C ILE A 156 -16.85 -7.93 1.75
N PHE A 157 -15.82 -7.25 1.24
CA PHE A 157 -14.86 -7.82 0.30
C PHE A 157 -13.63 -8.32 1.06
N VAL A 158 -13.26 -9.57 0.85
CA VAL A 158 -12.15 -10.27 1.54
C VAL A 158 -11.10 -10.64 0.51
N PHE A 159 -9.88 -10.18 0.72
CA PHE A 159 -8.73 -10.60 -0.07
C PHE A 159 -8.22 -11.96 0.43
N PRO A 160 -7.62 -12.78 -0.45
CA PRO A 160 -6.86 -13.95 -0.03
C PRO A 160 -5.81 -13.59 1.03
N GLU A 161 -5.60 -14.50 1.98
CA GLU A 161 -4.47 -14.38 2.89
C GLU A 161 -3.17 -14.56 2.11
N THR A 162 -2.20 -13.67 2.34
CA THR A 162 -0.93 -13.67 1.63
C THR A 162 0.24 -13.80 2.59
N ASP A 163 1.23 -14.61 2.21
CA ASP A 163 2.52 -14.63 2.89
C ASP A 163 3.26 -13.32 2.61
N VAL A 164 3.70 -12.64 3.66
CA VAL A 164 4.40 -11.36 3.56
C VAL A 164 5.76 -11.41 4.26
N SER A 165 6.72 -10.67 3.71
CA SER A 165 7.97 -10.38 4.39
C SER A 165 7.74 -9.29 5.44
N LEU A 166 8.22 -9.51 6.65
CA LEU A 166 8.17 -8.53 7.75
C LEU A 166 9.52 -7.82 7.93
N GLY A 167 10.44 -7.98 6.99
CA GLY A 167 11.82 -7.50 7.10
C GLY A 167 12.74 -8.50 7.81
N PHE A 168 14.05 -8.33 7.65
CA PHE A 168 15.09 -9.15 8.33
C PHE A 168 14.92 -10.68 8.17
N GLY A 169 14.34 -11.14 7.06
CA GLY A 169 14.06 -12.57 6.83
C GLY A 169 12.86 -13.14 7.60
N LEU A 170 12.16 -12.31 8.38
CA LEU A 170 10.92 -12.69 9.03
C LEU A 170 9.78 -12.80 8.01
N LYS A 171 8.94 -13.82 8.21
CA LYS A 171 7.75 -14.06 7.42
C LYS A 171 6.52 -13.98 8.33
N GLY A 172 5.43 -13.50 7.78
CA GLY A 172 4.12 -13.50 8.42
C GLY A 172 3.03 -13.69 7.38
N SER A 173 1.79 -13.52 7.81
CA SER A 173 0.65 -13.45 6.90
C SER A 173 -0.05 -12.10 7.01
N SER A 174 -0.69 -11.69 5.91
CA SER A 174 -1.51 -10.49 5.83
C SER A 174 -2.93 -10.84 5.45
N HIS A 175 -3.86 -10.33 6.23
CA HIS A 175 -5.29 -10.37 5.97
C HIS A 175 -5.76 -8.97 5.61
N GLN A 176 -6.53 -8.88 4.53
CA GLN A 176 -7.04 -7.61 4.04
C GLN A 176 -8.55 -7.69 3.77
N TRP A 177 -9.24 -6.62 4.15
CA TRP A 177 -10.68 -6.48 3.95
C TRP A 177 -11.01 -5.10 3.41
N LEU A 178 -12.11 -5.04 2.66
CA LEU A 178 -12.66 -3.83 2.13
C LEU A 178 -14.15 -3.74 2.48
N VAL A 179 -14.49 -2.72 3.27
CA VAL A 179 -15.85 -2.43 3.70
C VAL A 179 -16.41 -1.32 2.82
N THR A 180 -17.40 -1.66 2.00
CA THR A 180 -17.94 -0.76 0.98
C THR A 180 -19.47 -0.72 1.00
N TYR A 181 -20.05 0.14 0.16
CA TYR A 181 -21.46 0.03 -0.19
C TYR A 181 -21.76 -1.32 -0.84
N ASP A 182 -22.97 -1.84 -0.61
CA ASP A 182 -23.38 -3.17 -1.05
C ASP A 182 -23.05 -3.45 -2.51
N LYS A 183 -22.30 -4.53 -2.75
CA LYS A 183 -21.91 -5.02 -4.08
C LYS A 183 -21.16 -4.01 -4.95
N LYS A 184 -20.52 -3.01 -4.34
CA LYS A 184 -19.77 -1.97 -5.05
C LYS A 184 -18.32 -1.93 -4.56
N LEU A 185 -17.40 -1.74 -5.50
CA LEU A 185 -15.98 -1.51 -5.25
C LEU A 185 -15.61 -0.05 -5.55
N PRO A 186 -14.68 0.55 -4.77
CA PRO A 186 -14.19 1.92 -5.00
C PRO A 186 -13.30 2.03 -6.24
N PHE A 187 -12.95 0.89 -6.84
CA PHE A 187 -12.25 0.76 -8.10
C PHE A 187 -13.06 -0.10 -9.08
N ALA A 188 -12.69 -0.02 -10.35
CA ALA A 188 -13.18 -0.88 -11.41
C ALA A 188 -11.99 -1.64 -12.00
N PHE A 189 -12.23 -2.86 -12.49
CA PHE A 189 -11.21 -3.61 -13.22
C PHE A 189 -10.96 -2.97 -14.60
N VAL A 190 -9.70 -2.93 -15.01
CA VAL A 190 -9.31 -2.49 -16.36
C VAL A 190 -9.55 -3.64 -17.31
N THR A 191 -10.31 -3.41 -18.37
CA THR A 191 -10.55 -4.45 -19.38
C THR A 191 -9.31 -4.69 -20.24
N ARG A 192 -9.17 -5.90 -20.82
CA ARG A 192 -8.04 -6.21 -21.72
C ARG A 192 -7.95 -5.22 -22.87
N LYS A 193 -9.09 -4.76 -23.40
CA LYS A 193 -9.14 -3.71 -24.43
C LYS A 193 -8.51 -2.41 -23.95
N GLU A 194 -8.95 -1.89 -22.80
CA GLU A 194 -8.44 -0.64 -22.24
C GLU A 194 -6.94 -0.72 -21.98
N PHE A 195 -6.47 -1.83 -21.42
CA PHE A 195 -5.04 -2.06 -21.21
C PHE A 195 -4.24 -2.00 -22.53
N LEU A 196 -4.67 -2.75 -23.56
CA LEU A 196 -3.98 -2.78 -24.85
C LEU A 196 -3.95 -1.41 -25.54
N GLU A 197 -5.06 -0.68 -25.51
CA GLU A 197 -5.16 0.67 -26.08
C GLU A 197 -4.24 1.66 -25.35
N THR A 198 -4.19 1.60 -24.02
CA THR A 198 -3.30 2.43 -23.20
C THR A 198 -1.83 2.05 -23.43
N ARG A 199 -1.52 0.75 -23.47
CA ARG A 199 -0.15 0.27 -23.72
C ARG A 199 0.35 0.70 -25.10
N LYS A 200 -0.51 0.70 -26.12
CA LYS A 200 -0.18 1.22 -27.45
C LYS A 200 0.23 2.70 -27.38
N LYS A 201 -0.52 3.54 -26.66
CA LYS A 201 -0.20 4.96 -26.49
C LYS A 201 1.13 5.17 -25.77
N ILE A 202 1.36 4.40 -24.69
CA ILE A 202 2.63 4.42 -23.95
C ILE A 202 3.80 4.09 -24.87
N LEU A 203 3.70 2.99 -25.62
CA LEU A 203 4.77 2.57 -26.54
C LEU A 203 5.04 3.58 -27.67
N VAL A 204 4.01 4.26 -28.18
CA VAL A 204 4.19 5.36 -29.16
C VAL A 204 5.01 6.50 -28.53
N ASN A 205 4.65 6.91 -27.31
CA ASN A 205 5.37 7.97 -26.60
C ASN A 205 6.82 7.57 -26.30
N SER A 206 7.06 6.35 -25.80
CA SER A 206 8.41 5.84 -25.51
C SER A 206 9.26 5.77 -26.78
N GLN A 207 8.72 5.26 -27.88
CA GLN A 207 9.43 5.23 -29.17
C GLN A 207 9.83 6.65 -29.61
N MET A 208 8.92 7.62 -29.51
CA MET A 208 9.20 9.01 -29.88
C MET A 208 10.29 9.64 -29.01
N GLN A 209 10.25 9.42 -27.69
CA GLN A 209 11.25 9.94 -26.75
C GLN A 209 12.63 9.33 -26.97
N GLU A 210 12.71 8.01 -27.12
CA GLU A 210 13.98 7.31 -27.39
C GLU A 210 14.57 7.73 -28.75
N ALA A 211 13.74 7.81 -29.79
CA ALA A 211 14.18 8.29 -31.10
C ALA A 211 14.69 9.74 -31.04
N ALA A 212 14.01 10.62 -30.29
CA ALA A 212 14.45 12.00 -30.09
C ALA A 212 15.80 12.08 -29.37
N GLY A 213 16.01 11.28 -28.32
CA GLY A 213 17.28 11.21 -27.61
C GLY A 213 18.44 10.74 -28.49
N ILE A 214 18.23 9.70 -29.32
CA ILE A 214 19.24 9.21 -30.27
C ILE A 214 19.54 10.27 -31.34
N LYS A 215 18.52 10.95 -31.87
CA LYS A 215 18.69 12.03 -32.85
C LYS A 215 19.46 13.22 -32.29
N ASP A 216 19.23 13.58 -31.03
CA ASP A 216 20.01 14.62 -30.34
C ASP A 216 21.48 14.22 -30.18
N LEU A 217 21.76 12.97 -29.80
CA LEU A 217 23.14 12.45 -29.71
C LEU A 217 23.84 12.46 -31.07
N LEU A 218 23.15 12.08 -32.15
CA LEU A 218 23.66 12.18 -33.52
C LEU A 218 23.95 13.63 -33.91
N SER A 219 23.03 14.56 -33.61
CA SER A 219 23.22 16.00 -33.87
C SER A 219 24.44 16.55 -33.13
N LYS A 220 24.61 16.19 -31.85
CA LYS A 220 25.78 16.56 -31.04
C LYS A 220 27.07 16.02 -31.64
N LYS A 221 27.09 14.78 -32.13
CA LYS A 221 28.25 14.20 -32.80
C LYS A 221 28.60 14.89 -34.11
N GLU A 222 27.60 15.28 -34.91
CA GLU A 222 27.82 16.06 -36.13
C GLU A 222 28.38 17.47 -35.83
N MET A 223 27.96 18.09 -34.71
CA MET A 223 28.56 19.35 -34.27
C MET A 223 30.01 19.17 -33.79
N GLU A 224 30.27 18.14 -32.98
CA GLU A 224 31.63 17.79 -32.52
C GLU A 224 32.58 17.57 -33.69
N LYS A 225 32.12 16.88 -34.74
CA LYS A 225 32.90 16.67 -35.97
C LYS A 225 33.38 17.99 -36.57
N LYS A 226 32.51 18.99 -36.71
CA LYS A 226 32.88 20.30 -37.26
C LYS A 226 33.95 20.99 -36.43
N PHE A 227 33.87 20.90 -35.10
CA PHE A 227 34.92 21.44 -34.22
C PHE A 227 36.24 20.70 -34.39
N LYS A 228 36.21 19.38 -34.51
CA LYS A 228 37.41 18.54 -34.67
C LYS A 228 38.07 18.68 -36.05
N GLU A 229 37.28 18.85 -37.11
CA GLU A 229 37.79 19.20 -38.44
C GLU A 229 38.53 20.54 -38.44
N ALA A 230 38.03 21.53 -37.70
CA ALA A 230 38.72 22.80 -37.52
C ALA A 230 39.99 22.67 -36.65
N GLU A 231 39.92 21.92 -35.55
CA GLU A 231 41.04 21.69 -34.62
C GLU A 231 42.21 20.93 -35.27
N TYR A 232 41.91 19.90 -36.08
CA TYR A 232 42.91 19.02 -36.71
C TYR A 232 43.25 19.39 -38.14
N LYS A 233 42.88 20.60 -38.59
CA LYS A 233 43.17 21.09 -39.95
C LYS A 233 44.65 21.02 -40.32
N SER A 234 45.55 21.17 -39.35
CA SER A 234 47.01 21.11 -39.54
C SER A 234 47.61 19.71 -39.34
N ASP A 235 46.81 18.70 -38.97
CA ASP A 235 47.25 17.32 -38.70
C ASP A 235 46.31 16.31 -39.39
N PRO A 236 46.56 16.01 -40.69
CA PRO A 236 45.69 15.15 -41.48
C PRO A 236 45.57 13.72 -40.96
N GLU A 237 46.63 13.19 -40.33
CA GLU A 237 46.63 11.83 -39.78
C GLU A 237 45.70 11.74 -38.58
N LYS A 238 45.79 12.72 -37.67
CA LYS A 238 44.91 12.82 -36.51
C LYS A 238 43.45 13.05 -36.90
N LEU A 239 43.20 13.90 -37.91
CA LEU A 239 41.86 14.11 -38.44
C LEU A 239 41.28 12.82 -39.04
N THR A 240 42.07 12.11 -39.84
CA THR A 240 41.67 10.84 -40.46
C THR A 240 41.36 9.79 -39.39
N HIS A 241 42.19 9.70 -38.36
CA HIS A 241 41.95 8.81 -37.23
C HIS A 241 40.62 9.11 -36.53
N TYR A 242 40.39 10.38 -36.16
CA TYR A 242 39.15 10.80 -35.50
C TYR A 242 37.91 10.48 -36.34
N LEU A 243 37.92 10.86 -37.63
CA LEU A 243 36.78 10.63 -38.51
C LEU A 243 36.45 9.14 -38.59
N ARG A 244 37.46 8.28 -38.76
CA ARG A 244 37.26 6.83 -38.92
C ARG A 244 36.90 6.13 -37.62
N MET A 245 37.60 6.43 -36.53
CA MET A 245 37.53 5.63 -35.29
C MET A 245 36.51 6.18 -34.29
N ASP A 246 36.35 7.51 -34.22
CA ASP A 246 35.53 8.14 -33.19
C ASP A 246 34.19 8.64 -33.74
N PHE A 247 34.18 9.19 -34.95
CA PHE A 247 32.96 9.74 -35.54
C PHE A 247 32.12 8.68 -36.27
N GLU A 248 32.64 8.06 -37.33
CA GLU A 248 31.85 7.14 -38.17
C GLU A 248 31.37 5.92 -37.38
N VAL A 249 32.22 5.32 -36.53
CA VAL A 249 31.83 4.17 -35.67
C VAL A 249 30.69 4.53 -34.72
N VAL A 250 30.72 5.73 -34.11
CA VAL A 250 29.68 6.16 -33.17
C VAL A 250 28.41 6.53 -33.93
N LYS A 251 28.52 7.17 -35.08
CA LYS A 251 27.39 7.50 -35.96
C LYS A 251 26.67 6.24 -36.43
N GLU A 252 27.40 5.26 -36.94
CA GLU A 252 26.86 3.97 -37.38
C GLU A 252 26.17 3.25 -36.22
N ARG A 253 26.76 3.26 -35.02
CA ARG A 253 26.14 2.70 -33.82
C ARG A 253 24.78 3.34 -33.52
N TYR A 254 24.69 4.66 -33.51
CA TYR A 254 23.43 5.36 -33.24
C TYR A 254 22.39 5.16 -34.35
N GLN A 255 22.81 5.12 -35.62
CA GLN A 255 21.92 4.80 -36.74
C GLN A 255 21.38 3.37 -36.65
N THR A 256 22.23 2.42 -36.25
CA THR A 256 21.85 1.03 -35.97
C THR A 256 20.86 0.95 -34.81
N GLN A 257 21.09 1.71 -33.73
CA GLN A 257 20.15 1.80 -32.62
C GLN A 257 18.80 2.36 -33.05
N LEU A 258 18.76 3.41 -33.87
CA LEU A 258 17.52 4.01 -34.37
C LEU A 258 16.71 3.01 -35.24
N SER A 259 17.40 2.26 -36.11
CA SER A 259 16.77 1.23 -36.93
C SER A 259 16.28 0.04 -36.08
N GLY A 260 17.05 -0.33 -35.05
CA GLY A 260 16.67 -1.35 -34.07
C GLY A 260 15.44 -0.94 -33.27
N LEU A 261 15.34 0.33 -32.89
CA LEU A 261 14.19 0.90 -32.19
C LEU A 261 12.90 0.72 -33.00
N GLU A 262 12.91 1.12 -34.28
CA GLU A 262 11.76 0.97 -35.17
C GLU A 262 11.30 -0.49 -35.29
N ARG A 263 12.25 -1.43 -35.41
CA ARG A 263 11.95 -2.87 -35.49
C ARG A 263 11.35 -3.41 -34.20
N ASN A 264 11.94 -3.07 -33.06
CA ASN A 264 11.52 -3.56 -31.75
C ASN A 264 10.11 -3.07 -31.40
N TYR A 265 9.89 -1.75 -31.53
CA TYR A 265 8.57 -1.15 -31.29
C TYR A 265 7.54 -1.61 -32.33
N GLY A 266 7.92 -1.74 -33.60
CA GLY A 266 7.06 -2.29 -34.65
C GLY A 266 6.53 -3.69 -34.32
N THR A 267 7.40 -4.55 -33.77
CA THR A 267 7.02 -5.90 -33.31
C THR A 267 6.02 -5.84 -32.16
N ALA A 268 6.26 -4.99 -31.16
CA ALA A 268 5.35 -4.80 -30.03
C ALA A 268 3.98 -4.25 -30.48
N PHE A 269 3.95 -3.29 -31.40
CA PHE A 269 2.70 -2.77 -31.97
C PHE A 269 1.93 -3.84 -32.74
N ALA A 270 2.61 -4.69 -33.51
CA ALA A 270 1.96 -5.79 -34.22
C ALA A 270 1.28 -6.76 -33.24
N LYS A 271 1.96 -7.14 -32.14
CA LYS A 271 1.38 -7.98 -31.08
C LYS A 271 0.13 -7.35 -30.47
N ILE A 272 0.18 -6.06 -30.11
CA ILE A 272 -0.97 -5.35 -29.54
C ILE A 272 -2.12 -5.26 -30.55
N ASN A 273 -1.84 -4.90 -31.80
CA ASN A 273 -2.87 -4.80 -32.83
C ASN A 273 -3.55 -6.15 -33.08
N ALA A 274 -2.79 -7.25 -33.09
CA ALA A 274 -3.34 -8.60 -33.20
C ALA A 274 -4.21 -8.96 -31.99
N ALA A 275 -3.76 -8.63 -30.77
CA ALA A 275 -4.55 -8.85 -29.54
C ALA A 275 -5.85 -8.03 -29.52
N LEU A 276 -5.85 -6.82 -30.10
CA LEU A 276 -7.04 -5.97 -30.24
C LEU A 276 -8.06 -6.49 -31.26
N GLN A 277 -7.71 -7.46 -32.12
CA GLN A 277 -8.67 -8.11 -33.04
C GLN A 277 -9.45 -9.26 -32.40
N LYS A 278 -9.19 -9.58 -31.13
CA LYS A 278 -9.89 -10.67 -30.44
C LYS A 278 -11.36 -10.34 -30.16
N PRO A 279 -12.23 -11.35 -29.94
CA PRO A 279 -13.65 -11.12 -29.71
C PRO A 279 -13.94 -10.23 -28.49
N ALA A 280 -15.04 -9.48 -28.53
CA ALA A 280 -15.46 -8.60 -27.43
C ALA A 280 -15.59 -9.34 -26.09
N ALA A 281 -16.03 -10.60 -26.10
CA ALA A 281 -16.14 -11.43 -24.90
C ALA A 281 -14.79 -11.64 -24.19
N GLU A 282 -13.69 -11.71 -24.93
CA GLU A 282 -12.33 -11.79 -24.39
C GLU A 282 -11.80 -10.41 -24.01
N LEU A 283 -12.00 -9.42 -24.90
CA LEU A 283 -11.51 -8.06 -24.70
C LEU A 283 -12.14 -7.33 -23.50
N ASN A 284 -13.36 -7.72 -23.10
CA ASN A 284 -14.06 -7.16 -21.96
C ASN A 284 -13.72 -7.85 -20.63
N GLN A 285 -12.91 -8.91 -20.62
CA GLN A 285 -12.44 -9.53 -19.38
C GLN A 285 -11.52 -8.59 -18.60
N PRO A 286 -11.45 -8.72 -17.26
CA PRO A 286 -10.43 -8.06 -16.46
C PRO A 286 -9.02 -8.36 -16.99
N SER A 287 -8.14 -7.37 -16.88
CA SER A 287 -6.72 -7.49 -17.21
C SER A 287 -5.96 -7.96 -15.99
N ILE A 288 -5.47 -9.18 -16.04
CA ILE A 288 -4.42 -9.68 -15.16
C ILE A 288 -3.20 -9.88 -16.04
N VAL A 289 -2.12 -9.16 -15.75
CA VAL A 289 -0.95 -9.09 -16.64
C VAL A 289 0.35 -9.36 -15.91
N LYS A 290 1.36 -9.81 -16.63
CA LYS A 290 2.76 -9.80 -16.18
C LYS A 290 3.68 -9.42 -17.34
N THR A 291 4.83 -8.84 -17.02
CA THR A 291 5.85 -8.54 -18.03
C THR A 291 6.31 -9.82 -18.71
N ASP A 292 6.45 -9.80 -20.03
CA ASP A 292 7.04 -10.91 -20.77
C ASP A 292 8.56 -10.98 -20.48
N PRO A 293 9.07 -12.08 -19.88
CA PRO A 293 10.50 -12.20 -19.55
C PRO A 293 11.41 -12.23 -20.78
N HIS A 294 10.86 -12.45 -21.97
CA HIS A 294 11.61 -12.50 -23.23
C HIS A 294 11.37 -11.28 -24.12
N ASP A 295 10.44 -10.40 -23.76
CA ASP A 295 10.15 -9.17 -24.49
C ASP A 295 9.71 -8.05 -23.51
N PRO A 296 10.65 -7.18 -23.09
CA PRO A 296 10.36 -6.16 -22.07
C PRO A 296 9.36 -5.09 -22.54
N LEU A 297 9.04 -5.01 -23.84
CA LEU A 297 8.02 -4.11 -24.36
C LEU A 297 6.60 -4.71 -24.28
N SER A 298 6.50 -6.02 -24.07
CA SER A 298 5.27 -6.80 -24.08
C SER A 298 4.82 -7.25 -22.68
N TYR A 299 3.52 -7.51 -22.59
CA TYR A 299 2.88 -8.11 -21.43
C TYR A 299 2.13 -9.37 -21.85
N LEU A 300 2.08 -10.34 -20.95
CA LEU A 300 1.29 -11.55 -21.08
C LEU A 300 0.01 -11.39 -20.26
N PHE A 301 -1.14 -11.73 -20.84
CA PHE A 301 -2.36 -11.92 -20.06
C PHE A 301 -2.27 -13.24 -19.32
N THR A 302 -2.60 -13.21 -18.03
CA THR A 302 -2.58 -14.36 -17.14
C THR A 302 -3.88 -14.43 -16.34
N ASP A 303 -3.92 -15.26 -15.31
CA ASP A 303 -5.04 -15.42 -14.39
C ASP A 303 -4.64 -15.11 -12.93
N ASP A 304 -5.59 -15.22 -12.02
CA ASP A 304 -5.45 -14.95 -10.59
C ASP A 304 -4.66 -16.04 -9.83
N ALA A 305 -4.26 -17.13 -10.50
CA ALA A 305 -3.38 -18.15 -9.92
C ALA A 305 -1.89 -17.84 -10.15
N ASP A 306 -1.56 -16.86 -11.00
CA ASP A 306 -0.19 -16.46 -11.29
C ASP A 306 0.37 -15.55 -10.18
N PRO A 307 1.40 -15.97 -9.44
CA PRO A 307 1.96 -15.17 -8.34
C PRO A 307 2.62 -13.86 -8.80
N PHE A 308 2.89 -13.73 -10.11
CA PHE A 308 3.42 -12.50 -10.72
C PHE A 308 2.35 -11.72 -11.48
N GLY A 309 1.09 -12.18 -11.47
CA GLY A 309 -0.04 -11.48 -12.04
C GLY A 309 -0.31 -10.17 -11.31
N GLU A 310 -0.55 -9.12 -12.09
CA GLU A 310 -1.01 -7.82 -11.63
C GLU A 310 -2.44 -7.61 -12.11
N VAL A 311 -3.40 -7.59 -11.17
CA VAL A 311 -4.80 -7.31 -11.46
C VAL A 311 -4.96 -5.80 -11.65
N LEU A 312 -5.11 -5.36 -12.89
CA LEU A 312 -5.15 -3.94 -13.20
C LEU A 312 -6.49 -3.31 -12.80
N ILE A 313 -6.41 -2.20 -12.09
CA ILE A 313 -7.56 -1.45 -11.59
C ILE A 313 -7.47 0.04 -11.97
N LYS A 314 -8.63 0.69 -11.95
CA LYS A 314 -8.80 2.13 -12.17
C LYS A 314 -9.82 2.67 -11.18
N PRO A 315 -9.84 3.99 -10.90
CA PRO A 315 -10.88 4.58 -10.08
C PRO A 315 -12.28 4.21 -10.59
N ASN A 316 -13.24 4.06 -9.68
CA ASN A 316 -14.66 3.92 -10.02
C ASN A 316 -15.41 5.22 -9.67
N PRO A 317 -15.53 6.21 -10.59
CA PRO A 317 -16.22 7.46 -10.30
C PRO A 317 -17.69 7.28 -9.88
N GLY A 318 -18.33 6.19 -10.31
CA GLY A 318 -19.72 5.87 -9.94
C GLY A 318 -19.88 5.34 -8.52
N TYR A 319 -18.78 4.99 -7.84
CA TYR A 319 -18.78 4.61 -6.43
C TYR A 319 -18.95 5.84 -5.52
N PHE A 320 -18.24 6.92 -5.84
CA PHE A 320 -18.05 8.04 -4.93
C PHE A 320 -19.17 9.08 -5.05
N ASN A 321 -19.75 9.43 -3.92
CA ASN A 321 -20.69 10.53 -3.81
C ASN A 321 -19.95 11.85 -3.54
N LYS A 322 -19.71 12.62 -4.61
CA LYS A 322 -19.06 13.93 -4.55
C LYS A 322 -19.83 15.01 -3.78
N LYS A 323 -21.09 14.75 -3.39
CA LYS A 323 -21.90 15.68 -2.59
C LYS A 323 -21.66 15.54 -1.09
N LEU A 324 -21.00 14.47 -0.64
CA LEU A 324 -20.65 14.28 0.75
C LEU A 324 -19.44 15.15 1.13
N PRO A 325 -19.34 15.60 2.40
CA PRO A 325 -18.10 16.18 2.90
C PRO A 325 -16.93 15.23 2.69
N ARG A 326 -15.77 15.76 2.28
CA ARG A 326 -14.57 14.96 1.98
C ARG A 326 -14.05 14.17 3.19
N SER A 327 -14.34 14.63 4.40
CA SER A 327 -14.00 13.94 5.65
C SER A 327 -14.83 12.68 5.91
N TYR A 328 -15.93 12.44 5.18
CA TYR A 328 -16.80 11.29 5.45
C TYR A 328 -16.22 10.03 4.80
N PRO A 329 -16.22 8.89 5.51
CA PRO A 329 -15.72 7.63 4.97
C PRO A 329 -16.69 7.13 3.90
N GLN A 330 -16.20 6.86 2.69
CA GLN A 330 -16.98 6.24 1.61
C GLN A 330 -16.63 4.76 1.42
N PHE A 331 -15.47 4.33 1.92
CA PHE A 331 -15.10 2.94 2.14
C PHE A 331 -14.06 2.85 3.27
N PHE A 332 -13.86 1.65 3.81
CA PHE A 332 -12.71 1.33 4.65
C PHE A 332 -11.88 0.21 4.05
N PHE A 333 -10.56 0.38 4.07
CA PHE A 333 -9.59 -0.68 3.81
C PHE A 333 -8.91 -1.08 5.12
N ILE A 334 -8.90 -2.37 5.42
CA ILE A 334 -8.41 -2.91 6.69
C ILE A 334 -7.28 -3.86 6.38
N THR A 335 -6.15 -3.69 7.06
CA THR A 335 -4.98 -4.55 6.93
C THR A 335 -4.60 -5.06 8.32
N LEU A 336 -4.41 -6.37 8.43
CA LEU A 336 -3.89 -7.02 9.63
C LEU A 336 -2.76 -7.95 9.21
N THR A 337 -1.56 -7.66 9.69
CA THR A 337 -0.35 -8.41 9.38
C THR A 337 0.28 -8.92 10.67
N GLY A 338 0.81 -10.14 10.67
CA GLY A 338 1.53 -10.65 11.84
C GLY A 338 2.36 -11.90 11.58
N ASN A 339 3.42 -12.05 12.37
CA ASN A 339 4.21 -13.29 12.44
C ASN A 339 3.46 -14.36 13.25
N GLN A 340 2.86 -15.33 12.57
CA GLN A 340 2.10 -16.41 13.22
C GLN A 340 2.97 -17.37 14.06
N LYS A 341 4.31 -17.31 13.92
CA LYS A 341 5.23 -18.13 14.72
C LYS A 341 5.62 -17.46 16.04
N GLU A 342 5.34 -16.18 16.21
CA GLU A 342 5.62 -15.44 17.44
C GLU A 342 4.35 -15.40 18.31
N PRO A 343 4.34 -15.99 19.51
CA PRO A 343 3.12 -16.18 20.30
C PRO A 343 2.34 -14.89 20.60
N VAL A 344 3.04 -13.80 20.93
CA VAL A 344 2.40 -12.50 21.23
C VAL A 344 1.78 -11.91 19.96
N ALA A 345 2.48 -11.97 18.83
CA ALA A 345 1.98 -11.46 17.54
C ALA A 345 0.79 -12.27 17.03
N ALA A 346 0.86 -13.60 17.09
CA ALA A 346 -0.23 -14.50 16.70
C ALA A 346 -1.47 -14.31 17.59
N LYS A 347 -1.28 -14.09 18.90
CA LYS A 347 -2.40 -13.77 19.79
C LYS A 347 -3.01 -12.41 19.47
N PHE A 348 -2.17 -11.39 19.24
CA PHE A 348 -2.62 -10.06 18.85
C PHE A 348 -3.48 -10.10 17.58
N THR A 349 -3.02 -10.78 16.53
CA THR A 349 -3.76 -10.86 15.26
C THR A 349 -5.10 -11.55 15.46
N ALA A 350 -5.12 -12.69 16.15
CA ALA A 350 -6.36 -13.42 16.44
C ALA A 350 -7.36 -12.56 17.25
N ASP A 351 -6.92 -11.91 18.32
CA ASP A 351 -7.79 -11.09 19.17
C ASP A 351 -8.30 -9.84 18.42
N ILE A 352 -7.46 -9.17 17.63
CA ILE A 352 -7.86 -8.01 16.81
C ILE A 352 -8.89 -8.42 15.77
N GLN A 353 -8.68 -9.56 15.11
CA GLN A 353 -9.62 -10.07 14.13
C GLN A 353 -11.01 -10.33 14.74
N GLN A 354 -11.06 -10.78 16.00
CA GLN A 354 -12.32 -10.95 16.75
C GLN A 354 -12.94 -9.61 17.20
N ALA A 355 -12.10 -8.61 17.48
CA ALA A 355 -12.53 -7.27 17.89
C ALA A 355 -13.08 -6.43 16.72
N LEU A 356 -12.78 -6.79 15.47
CA LEU A 356 -13.29 -6.12 14.27
C LEU A 356 -14.80 -6.30 14.12
N LEU A 357 -15.54 -5.18 14.07
CA LEU A 357 -16.98 -5.17 13.84
C LEU A 357 -17.30 -4.53 12.48
N PHE A 358 -17.25 -5.34 11.43
CA PHE A 358 -17.57 -4.91 10.06
C PHE A 358 -18.95 -4.23 9.92
N PRO A 359 -20.03 -4.68 10.60
CA PRO A 359 -21.31 -3.97 10.54
C PRO A 359 -21.23 -2.53 11.06
N THR A 360 -20.46 -2.31 12.14
CA THR A 360 -20.27 -0.98 12.71
C THR A 360 -19.55 -0.06 11.71
N LEU A 361 -18.47 -0.54 11.07
CA LEU A 361 -17.77 0.21 10.02
C LEU A 361 -18.70 0.50 8.83
N LYS A 362 -19.49 -0.47 8.39
CA LYS A 362 -20.42 -0.30 7.27
C LYS A 362 -21.47 0.78 7.54
N ILE A 363 -21.96 0.90 8.77
CA ILE A 363 -22.92 1.94 9.17
C ILE A 363 -22.30 3.34 9.11
N MET A 364 -20.99 3.48 9.27
CA MET A 364 -20.30 4.78 9.19
C MET A 364 -20.21 5.31 7.75
N LEU A 365 -20.35 4.46 6.73
CA LEU A 365 -20.19 4.85 5.33
C LEU A 365 -21.16 5.97 4.93
N GLY A 366 -20.60 7.06 4.45
CA GLY A 366 -21.27 8.26 3.95
C GLY A 366 -21.96 9.10 5.02
N LYS A 367 -21.67 8.87 6.32
CA LYS A 367 -22.37 9.52 7.43
C LYS A 367 -21.47 10.43 8.26
N ALA A 368 -22.13 11.40 8.91
CA ALA A 368 -21.51 12.30 9.86
C ALA A 368 -20.98 11.54 11.09
N PRO A 369 -19.87 11.99 11.69
CA PRO A 369 -19.39 11.43 12.94
C PRO A 369 -20.39 11.70 14.08
N GLY A 370 -20.70 10.68 14.88
CA GLY A 370 -21.66 10.78 15.99
C GLY A 370 -23.11 10.47 15.63
N ASN A 371 -23.37 9.86 14.47
CA ASN A 371 -24.71 9.35 14.15
C ASN A 371 -25.16 8.33 15.23
N PRO A 372 -26.36 8.46 15.83
CA PRO A 372 -26.85 7.57 16.89
C PRO A 372 -26.85 6.08 16.52
N ALA A 373 -27.02 5.75 15.23
CA ALA A 373 -26.96 4.37 14.74
C ALA A 373 -25.56 3.73 14.89
N VAL A 374 -24.51 4.55 15.00
CA VAL A 374 -23.14 4.10 15.30
C VAL A 374 -22.93 3.91 16.80
N GLN A 375 -23.69 4.61 17.65
CA GLN A 375 -23.58 4.54 19.10
C GLN A 375 -24.34 3.34 19.71
N THR A 376 -25.47 2.93 19.13
CA THR A 376 -26.32 1.86 19.68
C THR A 376 -25.72 0.46 19.59
N MET A 377 -24.81 0.17 18.64
CA MET A 377 -24.18 -1.16 18.55
C MET A 377 -23.10 -1.40 19.61
N ASN A 378 -22.41 -0.35 20.06
CA ASN A 378 -21.38 -0.48 21.10
C ASN A 378 -22.00 -0.80 22.48
N SER A 379 -23.29 -0.47 22.69
CA SER A 379 -24.02 -0.79 23.92
C SER A 379 -24.58 -2.21 23.94
N ALA A 380 -24.83 -2.83 22.78
CA ALA A 380 -25.51 -4.13 22.69
C ALA A 380 -24.62 -5.34 23.04
N LYS A 381 -23.28 -5.22 22.92
CA LYS A 381 -22.35 -6.28 23.34
C LYS A 381 -22.12 -6.36 24.86
N SER A 382 -22.54 -5.33 25.61
CA SER A 382 -22.44 -5.31 27.09
C SER A 382 -23.49 -6.21 27.79
N LEU A 383 -24.35 -6.91 27.04
CA LEU A 383 -25.51 -7.64 27.57
C LEU A 383 -25.53 -9.14 27.21
N ILE A 384 -24.40 -9.70 26.76
CA ILE A 384 -24.25 -11.16 26.64
C ILE A 384 -23.30 -11.60 27.77
N PRO A 385 -23.79 -12.41 28.73
CA PRO A 385 -23.05 -12.78 29.95
C PRO A 385 -21.81 -13.62 29.70
#